data_AF-A0A850YGG9-F1
#
_entry.id   AF-A0A850YGG9-F1
#
_cell.length_a   1.000
_cell.length_b   1.000
_cell.length_c   1.000
_cell.angle_alpha   90.00
_cell.angle_beta   90.00
_cell.angle_gamma   90.00
#
_symmetry.space_group_name_H-M   'P 1'
#
loop_
_entity.id
_entity.type
_entity.pdbx_description
1 polymer ?
#
loop_
_entity_poly.entity_id
_entity_poly.type
_entity_poly.pdbx_seq_one_letter_code
_entity_poly.pdbx_strand_id
1 'polypeptide(L)'
;GDSSVALQAQEEMIEMKDVFSVKLKRRRFAGQKKGGTLLGITIFKCMNKEENKLTDCAVHLNNLSEDHCQSWFRHLKEILNGFQNRPKSLKVFVNPSSHKREARHIYYEKVAPLFKLADIKTDVTVTQYEGHALSILKECELQAFDGVVCVGGDGSVSEVAHGLLLRAQIDAGKDTNCASKPVRAAVPLGVIPAGTTNILAHTLYGIKHAVTAALHIVMGHIQAVDVCTFSTPSKLLRFGFSAMFGFGARTLALAEQHRWMPSSQRKDFAFIKTLADLKPEECELSFLPLQILQEDSHEKDRKKKERTKKGNKDQWQKIQGHFLNVSIMAIPCLCSMAPRGLAPNTRLNNGSMALIVVQNTSRTEFIKHLKRYTGVKNQFNFPFVETYTVQEVKVQPRLQSGPDAKENVCLNAEGNYPWNIDGDLMKEASEVHVRVHPQLIDLYGVNTDDLECSQVTCNCI
;
A
#
# COMPACT_ATOMS: atom_id res chain seq x y z
N GLY A 1 28.62 -46.31 38.54
CA GLY A 1 29.27 -45.37 37.61
C GLY A 1 29.40 -46.06 36.28
N ASP A 2 29.03 -45.50 35.14
CA ASP A 2 28.51 -44.17 34.89
C ASP A 2 27.47 -44.22 33.79
N SER A 3 26.45 -43.41 33.98
CA SER A 3 25.32 -43.18 33.10
C SER A 3 25.77 -42.64 31.75
N SER A 4 25.30 -43.27 30.69
CA SER A 4 25.29 -42.77 29.32
C SER A 4 24.68 -41.36 29.27
N VAL A 5 25.51 -40.35 29.04
CA VAL A 5 25.06 -39.00 28.67
C VAL A 5 24.60 -39.07 27.21
N ALA A 6 23.33 -39.41 27.01
CA ALA A 6 22.66 -39.20 25.74
C ALA A 6 22.46 -37.69 25.56
N LEU A 7 23.39 -37.04 24.87
CA LEU A 7 23.17 -35.72 24.30
C LEU A 7 22.01 -35.84 23.31
N GLN A 8 20.81 -35.44 23.73
CA GLN A 8 19.70 -35.17 22.81
C GLN A 8 20.14 -34.00 21.93
N ALA A 9 20.76 -34.32 20.78
CA ALA A 9 20.94 -33.34 19.72
C ALA A 9 19.56 -32.93 19.25
N GLN A 10 19.15 -31.71 19.59
CA GLN A 10 17.90 -31.14 19.14
C GLN A 10 18.02 -30.97 17.62
N GLU A 11 17.24 -31.74 16.85
CA GLU A 11 17.26 -31.67 15.40
C GLU A 11 16.78 -30.29 14.94
N GLU A 12 17.67 -29.52 14.30
CA GLU A 12 17.30 -28.25 13.68
C GLU A 12 16.65 -28.50 12.31
N MET A 13 15.35 -28.22 12.20
CA MET A 13 14.63 -28.31 10.94
C MET A 13 14.65 -26.97 10.18
N ILE A 14 14.80 -27.03 8.85
CA ILE A 14 14.72 -25.87 7.96
C ILE A 14 13.59 -26.13 6.96
N GLU A 15 12.55 -25.31 7.00
CA GLU A 15 11.47 -25.39 6.01
C GLU A 15 11.93 -24.75 4.69
N MET A 16 11.86 -25.49 3.59
CA MET A 16 12.29 -25.00 2.27
C MET A 16 11.49 -23.80 1.76
N LYS A 17 10.24 -23.63 2.26
CA LYS A 17 9.42 -22.45 1.97
C LYS A 17 10.03 -21.15 2.52
N ASP A 18 10.90 -21.21 3.54
CA ASP A 18 11.56 -20.05 4.14
C ASP A 18 12.94 -19.80 3.52
N VAL A 19 13.51 -20.79 2.83
CA VAL A 19 14.80 -20.65 2.12
C VAL A 19 14.57 -19.87 0.83
N PHE A 20 15.36 -18.82 0.62
CA PHE A 20 15.29 -18.02 -0.61
C PHE A 20 16.55 -18.11 -1.48
N SER A 21 17.66 -18.60 -0.93
CA SER A 21 18.88 -18.80 -1.72
C SER A 21 19.77 -19.89 -1.16
N VAL A 22 20.56 -20.50 -2.04
CA VAL A 22 21.65 -21.41 -1.70
C VAL A 22 22.86 -21.02 -2.54
N LYS A 23 24.05 -20.98 -1.93
CA LYS A 23 25.32 -20.64 -2.59
C LYS A 23 26.42 -21.63 -2.21
N LEU A 24 27.30 -21.94 -3.15
CA LEU A 24 28.54 -22.65 -2.85
C LEU A 24 29.49 -21.76 -2.05
N LYS A 25 29.95 -22.23 -0.89
CA LYS A 25 30.89 -21.52 -0.02
C LYS A 25 32.31 -21.87 -0.44
N ARG A 26 33.06 -20.89 -0.96
CA ARG A 26 34.46 -21.08 -1.39
C ARG A 26 35.40 -20.14 -0.64
N ARG A 27 36.56 -20.66 -0.23
CA ARG A 27 37.69 -19.85 0.25
C ARG A 27 38.49 -19.36 -0.94
N ARG A 28 38.74 -18.06 -1.01
CA ARG A 28 39.53 -17.42 -2.08
C ARG A 28 40.66 -16.60 -1.48
N PHE A 29 41.79 -16.54 -2.17
CA PHE A 29 42.87 -15.61 -1.82
C PHE A 29 42.52 -14.18 -2.25
N ALA A 30 43.12 -13.19 -1.59
CA ALA A 30 42.94 -11.78 -1.96
C ALA A 30 43.28 -11.57 -3.45
N GLY A 31 42.38 -10.93 -4.20
CA GLY A 31 42.52 -10.69 -5.65
C GLY A 31 42.00 -11.82 -6.56
N GLN A 32 41.67 -13.00 -6.04
CA GLN A 32 41.18 -14.12 -6.85
C GLN A 32 39.68 -13.97 -7.18
N LYS A 33 39.35 -13.73 -8.46
CA LYS A 33 37.96 -13.52 -8.92
C LYS A 33 37.17 -14.80 -9.20
N LYS A 34 37.83 -15.91 -9.54
CA LYS A 34 37.21 -17.22 -9.86
C LYS A 34 37.99 -18.38 -9.23
N GLY A 35 37.31 -19.48 -8.94
CA GLY A 35 37.89 -20.66 -8.26
C GLY A 35 37.90 -20.54 -6.74
N GLY A 36 38.80 -21.30 -6.11
CA GLY A 36 38.96 -21.39 -4.66
C GLY A 36 38.49 -22.72 -4.07
N THR A 37 39.06 -23.10 -2.93
CA THR A 37 38.73 -24.35 -2.21
C THR A 37 37.27 -24.31 -1.77
N LEU A 38 36.50 -25.33 -2.14
CA LEU A 38 35.13 -25.47 -1.68
C LEU A 38 35.13 -25.87 -0.20
N LEU A 39 34.34 -25.14 0.59
CA LEU A 39 34.20 -25.35 2.02
C LEU A 39 32.84 -25.93 2.41
N GLY A 40 31.88 -25.94 1.47
CA GLY A 40 30.51 -26.36 1.74
C GLY A 40 29.47 -25.56 0.95
N ILE A 41 28.26 -25.51 1.49
CA ILE A 41 27.17 -24.68 0.99
C ILE A 41 26.67 -23.72 2.08
N THR A 42 26.13 -22.58 1.65
CA THR A 42 25.42 -21.64 2.52
C THR A 42 23.98 -21.58 2.06
N ILE A 43 23.06 -21.81 2.98
CA ILE A 43 21.62 -21.68 2.80
C ILE A 43 21.20 -20.35 3.43
N PHE A 44 20.46 -19.54 2.68
CA PHE A 44 19.91 -18.26 3.15
C PHE A 44 18.41 -18.42 3.31
N LYS A 45 17.93 -18.23 4.54
CA LYS A 45 16.52 -18.30 4.90
C LYS A 45 16.00 -16.97 5.42
N CYS A 46 14.73 -16.70 5.14
CA CYS A 46 13.97 -15.64 5.75
C CYS A 46 13.56 -16.07 7.16
N MET A 47 13.68 -15.19 8.14
CA MET A 47 13.27 -15.42 9.52
C MET A 47 12.43 -14.25 10.01
N ASN A 48 11.40 -14.56 10.80
CA ASN A 48 10.63 -13.57 11.52
C ASN A 48 11.32 -13.24 12.85
N LYS A 49 11.67 -11.97 13.08
CA LYS A 49 12.41 -11.54 14.28
C LYS A 49 11.50 -10.89 15.35
N GLU A 50 10.51 -10.15 14.90
CA GLU A 50 9.49 -9.40 15.67
C GLU A 50 8.20 -9.50 14.84
N GLU A 51 6.99 -9.38 15.41
CA GLU A 51 5.68 -9.65 14.74
C GLU A 51 5.68 -9.53 13.19
N ASN A 52 6.09 -8.38 12.66
CA ASN A 52 6.05 -8.04 11.24
C ASN A 52 7.44 -7.82 10.58
N LYS A 53 8.55 -8.14 11.26
CA LYS A 53 9.90 -7.79 10.80
C LYS A 53 10.66 -9.03 10.34
N LEU A 54 10.84 -9.12 9.03
CA LEU A 54 11.66 -10.15 8.41
C LEU A 54 13.14 -9.75 8.35
N THR A 55 13.99 -10.75 8.52
CA THR A 55 15.45 -10.66 8.36
C THR A 55 15.96 -11.91 7.65
N ASP A 56 17.13 -11.83 7.00
CA ASP A 56 17.80 -13.00 6.45
C ASP A 56 18.76 -13.63 7.48
N CYS A 57 18.91 -14.95 7.40
CA CYS A 57 19.85 -15.74 8.19
C CYS A 57 20.62 -16.70 7.28
N ALA A 58 21.93 -16.80 7.49
CA ALA A 58 22.80 -17.71 6.77
C ALA A 58 23.11 -18.96 7.61
N VAL A 59 22.79 -20.13 7.07
CA VAL A 59 23.15 -21.43 7.63
C VAL A 59 24.27 -22.03 6.79
N HIS A 60 25.37 -22.42 7.44
CA HIS A 60 26.54 -22.97 6.77
C HIS A 60 26.63 -24.47 6.97
N LEU A 61 26.56 -25.22 5.87
CA LEU A 61 26.80 -26.66 5.87
C LEU A 61 28.19 -26.92 5.29
N ASN A 62 29.16 -27.17 6.16
CA ASN A 62 30.54 -27.38 5.74
C ASN A 62 30.73 -28.83 5.26
N ASN A 63 31.32 -29.01 4.09
CA ASN A 63 31.71 -30.30 3.55
C ASN A 63 32.85 -30.09 2.55
N LEU A 64 33.91 -30.91 2.65
CA LEU A 64 35.09 -30.80 1.79
C LEU A 64 34.93 -31.58 0.48
N SER A 65 33.95 -32.49 0.38
CA SER A 65 33.64 -33.20 -0.85
C SER A 65 32.96 -32.26 -1.85
N GLU A 66 33.64 -32.01 -2.98
CA GLU A 66 33.11 -31.17 -4.05
C GLU A 66 31.86 -31.78 -4.67
N ASP A 67 31.85 -33.09 -4.91
CA ASP A 67 30.72 -33.80 -5.49
C ASP A 67 29.47 -33.72 -4.60
N HIS A 68 29.61 -33.91 -3.29
CA HIS A 68 28.48 -33.79 -2.36
C HIS A 68 27.93 -32.36 -2.33
N CYS A 69 28.81 -31.36 -2.22
CA CYS A 69 28.37 -29.96 -2.20
C CYS A 69 27.67 -29.54 -3.50
N GLN A 70 28.18 -29.97 -4.64
CA GLN A 70 27.57 -29.70 -5.95
C GLN A 70 26.22 -30.41 -6.08
N SER A 71 26.13 -31.65 -5.61
CA SER A 71 24.87 -32.41 -5.56
C SER A 71 23.84 -31.70 -4.70
N TRP A 72 24.17 -31.33 -3.46
CA TRP A 72 23.27 -30.60 -2.56
C TRP A 72 22.85 -29.26 -3.14
N PHE A 73 23.80 -28.48 -3.66
CA PHE A 73 23.52 -27.20 -4.29
C PHE A 73 22.52 -27.35 -5.45
N ARG A 74 22.69 -28.34 -6.33
CA ARG A 74 21.82 -28.58 -7.46
C ARG A 74 20.39 -28.96 -7.02
N HIS A 75 20.26 -29.94 -6.13
CA HIS A 75 18.96 -30.40 -5.64
C HIS A 75 18.20 -29.28 -4.91
N LEU A 76 18.88 -28.53 -4.04
CA LEU A 76 18.24 -27.41 -3.35
C LEU A 76 17.84 -26.30 -4.34
N LYS A 77 18.67 -26.04 -5.36
CA LYS A 77 18.30 -25.09 -6.43
C LYS A 77 17.09 -25.55 -7.24
N GLU A 78 16.97 -26.83 -7.53
CA GLU A 78 15.79 -27.40 -8.21
C GLU A 78 14.53 -27.21 -7.37
N ILE A 79 14.59 -27.49 -6.06
CA ILE A 79 13.47 -27.22 -5.14
C ILE A 79 13.11 -25.72 -5.14
N LEU A 80 14.10 -24.84 -5.03
CA LEU A 80 13.88 -23.38 -5.03
C LEU A 80 13.28 -22.87 -6.34
N ASN A 81 13.67 -23.45 -7.48
CA ASN A 81 13.12 -23.10 -8.79
C ASN A 81 11.67 -23.56 -8.97
N GLY A 82 11.18 -24.49 -8.13
CA GLY A 82 9.80 -24.97 -8.15
C GLY A 82 8.77 -23.98 -7.58
N PHE A 83 9.19 -22.97 -6.81
CA PHE A 83 8.30 -21.94 -6.28
C PHE A 83 7.90 -20.94 -7.37
N GLN A 84 6.68 -21.07 -7.89
CA GLN A 84 6.20 -20.31 -9.05
C GLN A 84 6.08 -18.80 -8.82
N ASN A 85 5.70 -18.38 -7.60
CA ASN A 85 5.45 -16.96 -7.31
C ASN A 85 6.71 -16.16 -7.00
N ARG A 86 7.89 -16.79 -6.95
CA ARG A 86 9.14 -16.11 -6.65
C ARG A 86 9.72 -15.47 -7.91
N PRO A 87 9.91 -14.14 -7.94
CA PRO A 87 10.35 -13.46 -9.15
C PRO A 87 11.79 -13.81 -9.49
N LYS A 88 12.10 -13.84 -10.79
CA LYS A 88 13.44 -14.04 -11.36
C LYS A 88 13.95 -12.79 -12.08
N SER A 89 13.04 -11.93 -12.53
CA SER A 89 13.32 -10.68 -13.24
C SER A 89 12.41 -9.56 -12.74
N LEU A 90 12.97 -8.44 -12.31
CA LEU A 90 12.21 -7.28 -11.80
C LEU A 90 12.62 -5.97 -12.49
N LYS A 91 11.64 -5.16 -12.88
CA LYS A 91 11.85 -3.76 -13.24
C LYS A 91 11.78 -2.91 -11.98
N VAL A 92 12.81 -2.12 -11.69
CA VAL A 92 12.91 -1.34 -10.46
C VAL A 92 12.93 0.16 -10.77
N PHE A 93 11.97 0.90 -10.25
CA PHE A 93 11.97 2.37 -10.26
C PHE A 93 12.48 2.90 -8.92
N VAL A 94 13.48 3.77 -8.96
CA VAL A 94 14.03 4.41 -7.75
C VAL A 94 13.82 5.92 -7.86
N ASN A 95 13.03 6.50 -6.96
CA ASN A 95 12.89 7.95 -6.89
C ASN A 95 13.96 8.56 -5.99
N PRO A 96 15.01 9.20 -6.53
CA PRO A 96 16.13 9.72 -5.74
C PRO A 96 15.74 10.91 -4.86
N SER A 97 14.64 11.59 -5.18
CA SER A 97 14.14 12.75 -4.45
C SER A 97 13.20 12.38 -3.29
N SER A 98 12.90 11.09 -3.10
CA SER A 98 12.03 10.63 -2.01
C SER A 98 12.67 10.88 -0.64
N HIS A 99 11.89 11.52 0.25
CA HIS A 99 12.26 11.87 1.63
C HIS A 99 13.64 12.58 1.71
N LYS A 100 14.52 12.15 2.62
CA LYS A 100 15.89 12.66 2.82
C LYS A 100 16.86 12.29 1.69
N ARG A 101 16.36 12.00 0.49
CA ARG A 101 17.14 11.53 -0.68
C ARG A 101 17.88 10.21 -0.43
N GLU A 102 17.34 9.39 0.47
CA GLU A 102 17.93 8.12 0.89
C GLU A 102 17.51 6.95 -0.01
N ALA A 103 16.55 7.11 -0.92
CA ALA A 103 16.00 6.01 -1.72
C ALA A 103 17.07 5.24 -2.52
N ARG A 104 18.06 5.95 -3.10
CA ARG A 104 19.19 5.31 -3.79
C ARG A 104 20.01 4.46 -2.83
N HIS A 105 20.36 5.00 -1.67
CA HIS A 105 21.12 4.28 -0.64
C HIS A 105 20.33 3.07 -0.11
N ILE A 106 19.04 3.24 0.20
CA ILE A 106 18.15 2.15 0.61
C ILE A 106 18.17 1.03 -0.44
N TYR A 107 18.04 1.38 -1.73
CA TYR A 107 18.09 0.38 -2.78
C TYR A 107 19.45 -0.31 -2.86
N TYR A 108 20.53 0.43 -3.10
CA TYR A 108 21.83 -0.16 -3.39
C TYR A 108 22.48 -0.87 -2.19
N GLU A 109 22.24 -0.40 -0.97
CA GLU A 109 22.87 -0.98 0.22
C GLU A 109 22.02 -2.05 0.91
N LYS A 110 20.68 -2.00 0.80
CA LYS A 110 19.79 -2.91 1.54
C LYS A 110 19.02 -3.86 0.64
N VAL A 111 18.49 -3.38 -0.48
CA VAL A 111 17.57 -4.15 -1.34
C VAL A 111 18.31 -4.93 -2.42
N ALA A 112 19.14 -4.25 -3.22
CA ALA A 112 19.88 -4.85 -4.32
C ALA A 112 20.77 -6.04 -3.89
N PRO A 113 21.42 -6.02 -2.70
CA PRO A 113 22.16 -7.19 -2.21
C PRO A 113 21.27 -8.41 -1.99
N LEU A 114 20.06 -8.24 -1.46
CA LEU A 114 19.10 -9.33 -1.24
C LEU A 114 18.58 -9.89 -2.56
N PHE A 115 18.23 -9.03 -3.52
CA PHE A 115 17.83 -9.46 -4.87
C PHE A 115 18.95 -10.23 -5.57
N LYS A 116 20.19 -9.75 -5.50
CA LYS A 116 21.36 -10.45 -6.03
C LYS A 116 21.59 -11.78 -5.33
N LEU A 117 21.41 -11.84 -4.02
CA LEU A 117 21.55 -13.06 -3.23
C LEU A 117 20.50 -14.09 -3.66
N ALA A 118 19.27 -13.67 -3.89
CA ALA A 118 18.16 -14.48 -4.40
C ALA A 118 18.27 -14.84 -5.91
N ASP A 119 19.33 -14.43 -6.60
CA ASP A 119 19.52 -14.61 -8.06
C ASP A 119 18.44 -13.92 -8.92
N ILE A 120 17.86 -12.83 -8.42
CA ILE A 120 16.89 -12.00 -9.13
C ILE A 120 17.63 -10.99 -9.99
N LYS A 121 17.34 -10.98 -11.30
CA LYS A 121 17.83 -9.96 -12.23
C LYS A 121 17.01 -8.69 -12.07
N THR A 122 17.69 -7.55 -12.01
CA THR A 122 17.03 -6.25 -11.90
C THR A 122 17.42 -5.32 -13.04
N ASP A 123 16.39 -4.74 -13.69
CA ASP A 123 16.54 -3.57 -14.56
C ASP A 123 16.18 -2.34 -13.75
N VAL A 124 17.16 -1.49 -13.46
CA VAL A 124 16.99 -0.36 -12.54
C VAL A 124 16.90 0.95 -13.31
N THR A 125 15.82 1.68 -13.09
CA THR A 125 15.64 3.04 -13.59
C THR A 125 15.53 4.01 -12.42
N VAL A 126 16.45 4.97 -12.38
CA VAL A 126 16.38 6.08 -11.44
C VAL A 126 15.53 7.18 -12.07
N THR A 127 14.41 7.54 -11.43
CA THR A 127 13.51 8.56 -11.98
C THR A 127 14.14 9.96 -11.87
N GLN A 128 13.73 10.87 -12.76
CA GLN A 128 14.36 12.19 -12.93
C GLN A 128 13.39 13.33 -12.61
N TYR A 129 12.12 13.14 -12.90
CA TYR A 129 11.04 14.09 -12.69
C TYR A 129 9.73 13.35 -12.34
N GLU A 130 8.73 14.10 -11.88
CA GLU A 130 7.38 13.59 -11.58
C GLU A 130 6.69 13.10 -12.86
N GLY A 131 6.14 11.88 -12.87
CA GLY A 131 5.58 11.26 -14.07
C GLY A 131 6.59 10.52 -14.95
N HIS A 132 7.88 10.46 -14.59
CA HIS A 132 8.89 9.73 -15.36
C HIS A 132 8.70 8.20 -15.31
N ALA A 133 8.27 7.63 -14.18
CA ALA A 133 7.97 6.20 -14.13
C ALA A 133 6.72 5.89 -14.97
N LEU A 134 5.72 6.79 -14.92
CA LEU A 134 4.52 6.68 -15.75
C LEU A 134 4.84 6.70 -17.25
N SER A 135 5.69 7.64 -17.72
CA SER A 135 6.04 7.71 -19.15
C SER A 135 6.74 6.44 -19.62
N ILE A 136 7.67 5.92 -18.82
CA ILE A 136 8.36 4.65 -19.13
C ILE A 136 7.37 3.49 -19.14
N LEU A 137 6.49 3.38 -18.14
CA LEU A 137 5.54 2.26 -18.05
C LEU A 137 4.55 2.21 -19.21
N LYS A 138 4.19 3.35 -19.81
CA LYS A 138 3.35 3.39 -21.01
C LYS A 138 4.00 2.69 -22.20
N GLU A 139 5.33 2.77 -22.32
CA GLU A 139 6.07 2.23 -23.46
C GLU A 139 6.74 0.88 -23.15
N CYS A 140 6.98 0.57 -21.87
CA CYS A 140 7.71 -0.61 -21.41
C CYS A 140 7.01 -1.94 -21.72
N GLU A 141 7.76 -2.89 -22.31
CA GLU A 141 7.33 -4.28 -22.49
C GLU A 141 7.39 -5.05 -21.15
N LEU A 142 6.26 -5.11 -20.44
CA LEU A 142 6.19 -5.75 -19.11
C LEU A 142 6.31 -7.27 -19.14
N GLN A 143 6.15 -7.92 -20.30
CA GLN A 143 6.23 -9.38 -20.45
C GLN A 143 7.61 -9.96 -20.10
N ALA A 144 8.66 -9.14 -20.09
CA ALA A 144 10.03 -9.54 -19.75
C ALA A 144 10.31 -9.59 -18.23
N PHE A 145 9.34 -9.19 -17.40
CA PHE A 145 9.50 -9.05 -15.96
C PHE A 145 8.42 -9.83 -15.22
N ASP A 146 8.79 -10.44 -14.08
CA ASP A 146 7.87 -11.11 -13.17
C ASP A 146 7.22 -10.13 -12.18
N GLY A 147 7.63 -8.85 -12.21
CA GLY A 147 7.14 -7.82 -11.31
C GLY A 147 7.81 -6.46 -11.52
N VAL A 148 7.15 -5.41 -11.04
CA VAL A 148 7.70 -4.07 -10.97
C VAL A 148 7.89 -3.69 -9.50
N VAL A 149 9.00 -3.03 -9.16
CA VAL A 149 9.30 -2.59 -7.79
C VAL A 149 9.47 -1.08 -7.78
N CYS A 150 8.79 -0.39 -6.87
CA CYS A 150 8.97 1.03 -6.62
C CYS A 150 9.74 1.24 -5.30
N VAL A 151 10.85 1.97 -5.35
CA VAL A 151 11.60 2.47 -4.19
C VAL A 151 11.32 3.96 -4.03
N GLY A 152 10.39 4.31 -3.14
CA GLY A 152 9.89 5.68 -3.03
C GLY A 152 8.91 5.88 -1.87
N GLY A 153 8.29 7.06 -1.85
CA GLY A 153 7.12 7.34 -1.02
C GLY A 153 5.79 7.08 -1.74
N ASP A 154 4.69 7.39 -1.06
CA ASP A 154 3.32 7.09 -1.53
C ASP A 154 3.03 7.63 -2.94
N GLY A 155 3.42 8.88 -3.25
CA GLY A 155 3.21 9.44 -4.59
C GLY A 155 3.94 8.68 -5.71
N SER A 156 5.17 8.21 -5.46
CA SER A 156 5.89 7.39 -6.46
C SER A 156 5.28 6.00 -6.63
N VAL A 157 4.78 5.42 -5.55
CA VAL A 157 4.08 4.13 -5.61
C VAL A 157 2.75 4.27 -6.34
N SER A 158 2.00 5.35 -6.07
CA SER A 158 0.75 5.67 -6.77
C SER A 158 1.00 5.92 -8.27
N GLU A 159 2.06 6.66 -8.63
CA GLU A 159 2.46 6.87 -10.03
C GLU A 159 2.72 5.54 -10.75
N VAL A 160 3.47 4.63 -10.13
CA VAL A 160 3.78 3.31 -10.70
C VAL A 160 2.53 2.43 -10.79
N ALA A 161 1.70 2.37 -9.74
CA ALA A 161 0.45 1.62 -9.75
C ALA A 161 -0.50 2.10 -10.84
N HIS A 162 -0.67 3.42 -10.96
CA HIS A 162 -1.44 4.05 -12.02
C HIS A 162 -0.86 3.73 -13.40
N GLY A 163 0.46 3.78 -13.57
CA GLY A 163 1.14 3.44 -14.81
C GLY A 163 0.94 2.00 -15.24
N LEU A 164 1.02 1.04 -14.30
CA LEU A 164 0.76 -0.38 -14.56
C LEU A 164 -0.67 -0.62 -15.04
N LEU A 165 -1.65 0.02 -14.41
CA LEU A 165 -3.06 -0.13 -14.76
C LEU A 165 -3.39 0.55 -16.09
N LEU A 166 -2.81 1.72 -16.37
CA LEU A 166 -2.91 2.34 -17.69
C LEU A 166 -2.28 1.48 -18.77
N ARG A 167 -1.09 0.91 -18.51
CA ARG A 167 -0.43 0.00 -19.46
C ARG A 167 -1.30 -1.21 -19.77
N ALA A 168 -1.93 -1.80 -18.75
CA ALA A 168 -2.88 -2.90 -18.95
C ALA A 168 -4.10 -2.50 -19.81
N GLN A 169 -4.58 -1.25 -19.71
CA GLN A 169 -5.65 -0.77 -20.60
C GLN A 169 -5.17 -0.63 -22.05
N ILE A 170 -3.96 -0.08 -22.23
CA ILE A 170 -3.32 0.12 -23.54
C ILE A 170 -3.10 -1.23 -24.22
N ASP A 171 -2.51 -2.20 -23.51
CA ASP A 171 -2.24 -3.54 -24.05
C ASP A 171 -3.52 -4.28 -24.45
N ALA A 172 -4.64 -3.99 -23.78
CA ALA A 172 -5.95 -4.53 -24.10
C ALA A 172 -6.74 -3.73 -25.16
N GLY A 173 -6.16 -2.67 -25.73
CA GLY A 173 -6.81 -1.82 -26.72
C GLY A 173 -8.02 -1.03 -26.19
N LYS A 174 -8.10 -0.77 -24.88
CA LYS A 174 -9.19 0.01 -24.27
C LYS A 174 -8.91 1.50 -24.27
N ASP A 175 -9.97 2.30 -24.36
CA ASP A 175 -9.88 3.76 -24.20
C ASP A 175 -9.41 4.11 -22.78
N THR A 176 -8.24 4.75 -22.69
CA THR A 176 -7.65 5.18 -21.42
C THR A 176 -8.42 6.30 -20.74
N ASN A 177 -9.33 6.98 -21.45
CA ASN A 177 -10.17 8.03 -20.89
C ASN A 177 -11.46 7.50 -20.25
N CYS A 178 -11.80 6.21 -20.44
CA CYS A 178 -13.02 5.62 -19.88
C CYS A 178 -12.76 4.21 -19.32
N ALA A 179 -12.75 4.08 -17.99
CA ALA A 179 -12.47 2.83 -17.29
C ALA A 179 -13.70 2.23 -16.61
N SER A 180 -14.81 2.05 -17.35
CA SER A 180 -16.03 1.45 -16.78
C SER A 180 -15.82 0.00 -16.31
N LYS A 181 -14.99 -0.76 -17.05
CA LYS A 181 -14.52 -2.12 -16.72
C LYS A 181 -13.01 -2.20 -16.97
N PRO A 182 -12.17 -1.79 -16.01
CA PRO A 182 -10.72 -1.79 -16.19
C PRO A 182 -10.14 -3.20 -16.29
N VAL A 183 -9.01 -3.32 -16.97
CA VAL A 183 -8.18 -4.53 -17.05
C VAL A 183 -7.19 -4.56 -15.88
N ARG A 184 -7.00 -5.74 -15.30
CA ARG A 184 -6.03 -5.98 -14.23
C ARG A 184 -4.60 -5.71 -14.69
N ALA A 185 -3.74 -5.22 -13.81
CA ALA A 185 -2.31 -5.15 -14.08
C ALA A 185 -1.73 -6.55 -14.41
N ALA A 186 -0.85 -6.63 -15.40
CA ALA A 186 -0.28 -7.89 -15.86
C ALA A 186 0.76 -8.49 -14.90
N VAL A 187 1.41 -7.64 -14.09
CA VAL A 187 2.49 -8.02 -13.18
C VAL A 187 2.29 -7.38 -11.81
N PRO A 188 2.74 -8.02 -10.72
CA PRO A 188 2.62 -7.48 -9.37
C PRO A 188 3.55 -6.28 -9.13
N LEU A 189 3.14 -5.42 -8.20
CA LEU A 189 3.91 -4.25 -7.74
C LEU A 189 4.51 -4.48 -6.35
N GLY A 190 5.83 -4.36 -6.23
CA GLY A 190 6.57 -4.36 -4.98
C GLY A 190 6.81 -2.95 -4.46
N VAL A 191 6.62 -2.73 -3.16
CA VAL A 191 6.77 -1.41 -2.54
C VAL A 191 7.92 -1.42 -1.56
N ILE A 192 9.02 -0.71 -1.87
CA ILE A 192 10.11 -0.50 -0.91
C ILE A 192 9.92 0.89 -0.27
N PRO A 193 9.63 0.96 1.05
CA PRO A 193 9.37 2.23 1.70
C PRO A 193 10.62 3.12 1.78
N ALA A 194 10.59 4.25 1.07
CA ALA A 194 11.61 5.30 1.15
C ALA A 194 11.01 6.70 1.39
N GLY A 195 9.68 6.80 1.58
CA GLY A 195 8.98 8.05 1.90
C GLY A 195 8.84 8.33 3.40
N THR A 196 8.12 9.40 3.75
CA THR A 196 7.82 9.73 5.16
C THR A 196 6.68 8.86 5.70
N THR A 197 5.55 8.79 5.00
CA THR A 197 4.29 8.15 5.47
C THR A 197 4.25 6.66 5.11
N ASN A 198 4.39 6.29 3.83
CA ASN A 198 4.44 4.91 3.32
C ASN A 198 3.23 4.06 3.72
N ILE A 199 2.05 4.56 3.36
CA ILE A 199 0.76 3.96 3.66
C ILE A 199 0.68 2.52 3.16
N LEU A 200 1.03 2.28 1.89
CA LEU A 200 0.99 0.94 1.31
C LEU A 200 1.99 0.00 1.98
N ALA A 201 3.19 0.46 2.35
CA ALA A 201 4.16 -0.38 3.04
C ALA A 201 3.67 -0.81 4.44
N HIS A 202 3.07 0.12 5.20
CA HIS A 202 2.46 -0.24 6.48
C HIS A 202 1.27 -1.18 6.31
N THR A 203 0.48 -1.01 5.25
CA THR A 203 -0.68 -1.85 4.97
C THR A 203 -0.29 -3.26 4.53
N LEU A 204 0.80 -3.41 3.75
CA LEU A 204 1.25 -4.68 3.20
C LEU A 204 2.20 -5.47 4.10
N TYR A 205 2.92 -4.76 4.98
CA TYR A 205 3.98 -5.36 5.78
C TYR A 205 3.80 -5.12 7.28
N GLY A 206 2.83 -4.31 7.72
CA GLY A 206 2.70 -3.86 9.12
C GLY A 206 3.79 -2.88 9.59
N ILE A 207 4.89 -2.75 8.85
CA ILE A 207 6.06 -1.97 9.24
C ILE A 207 6.71 -1.23 8.06
N LYS A 208 7.27 -0.05 8.35
CA LYS A 208 8.14 0.69 7.43
C LYS A 208 9.57 0.14 7.48
N HIS A 209 9.82 -1.01 6.85
CA HIS A 209 11.14 -1.64 6.85
C HIS A 209 11.53 -2.18 5.46
N ALA A 210 12.57 -1.59 4.86
CA ALA A 210 12.99 -1.90 3.48
C ALA A 210 13.44 -3.35 3.28
N VAL A 211 14.13 -3.94 4.26
CA VAL A 211 14.58 -5.35 4.20
C VAL A 211 13.37 -6.30 4.30
N THR A 212 12.40 -6.00 5.16
CA THR A 212 11.14 -6.77 5.23
C THR A 212 10.43 -6.77 3.88
N ALA A 213 10.25 -5.58 3.29
CA ALA A 213 9.61 -5.43 2.00
C ALA A 213 10.36 -6.20 0.89
N ALA A 214 11.70 -6.10 0.85
CA ALA A 214 12.52 -6.82 -0.11
C ALA A 214 12.40 -8.35 0.05
N LEU A 215 12.35 -8.85 1.29
CA LEU A 215 12.16 -10.27 1.55
C LEU A 215 10.77 -10.74 1.12
N HIS A 216 9.69 -10.00 1.37
CA HIS A 216 8.36 -10.36 0.84
C HIS A 216 8.34 -10.47 -0.70
N ILE A 217 9.05 -9.56 -1.39
CA ILE A 217 9.21 -9.63 -2.84
C ILE A 217 9.99 -10.88 -3.24
N VAL A 218 11.14 -11.14 -2.61
CA VAL A 218 11.98 -12.33 -2.86
C VAL A 218 11.22 -13.64 -2.63
N MET A 219 10.41 -13.69 -1.56
CA MET A 219 9.63 -14.87 -1.20
C MET A 219 8.39 -15.05 -2.07
N GLY A 220 8.02 -14.06 -2.89
CA GLY A 220 6.85 -14.15 -3.76
C GLY A 220 5.52 -14.08 -3.00
N HIS A 221 5.49 -13.40 -1.86
CA HIS A 221 4.22 -13.19 -1.13
C HIS A 221 3.40 -12.15 -1.89
N ILE A 222 2.25 -12.55 -2.41
CA ILE A 222 1.41 -11.73 -3.28
C ILE A 222 0.03 -11.58 -2.64
N GLN A 223 -0.46 -10.35 -2.64
CA GLN A 223 -1.79 -10.00 -2.19
C GLN A 223 -2.54 -9.30 -3.33
N ALA A 224 -3.72 -9.82 -3.66
CA ALA A 224 -4.63 -9.11 -4.56
C ALA A 224 -5.18 -7.87 -3.84
N VAL A 225 -5.26 -6.75 -4.56
CA VAL A 225 -5.67 -5.46 -4.00
C VAL A 225 -6.69 -4.75 -4.90
N ASP A 226 -7.73 -4.22 -4.28
CA ASP A 226 -8.78 -3.40 -4.88
C ASP A 226 -8.24 -2.01 -5.21
N VAL A 227 -8.70 -1.45 -6.33
CA VAL A 227 -8.29 -0.12 -6.78
C VAL A 227 -9.50 0.67 -7.22
N CYS A 228 -9.51 1.96 -6.92
CA CYS A 228 -10.55 2.88 -7.37
C CYS A 228 -10.18 3.53 -8.71
N THR A 229 -11.18 3.67 -9.58
CA THR A 229 -11.14 4.67 -10.65
C THR A 229 -11.71 5.98 -10.13
N PHE A 230 -10.97 7.06 -10.33
CA PHE A 230 -11.43 8.43 -10.11
C PHE A 230 -11.66 9.07 -11.47
N SER A 231 -12.88 9.53 -11.73
CA SER A 231 -13.26 10.06 -13.04
C SER A 231 -14.20 11.25 -12.91
N THR A 232 -14.15 12.15 -13.88
CA THR A 232 -15.25 13.09 -14.11
C THR A 232 -16.23 12.45 -15.09
N PRO A 233 -17.40 13.07 -15.34
CA PRO A 233 -18.30 12.60 -16.40
C PRO A 233 -17.66 12.50 -17.80
N SER A 234 -16.54 13.18 -18.05
CA SER A 234 -15.90 13.26 -19.36
C SER A 234 -14.55 12.54 -19.48
N LYS A 235 -13.84 12.28 -18.38
CA LYS A 235 -12.50 11.65 -18.42
C LYS A 235 -12.17 10.88 -17.15
N LEU A 236 -11.40 9.82 -17.31
CA LEU A 236 -10.65 9.20 -16.22
C LEU A 236 -9.60 10.20 -15.72
N LEU A 237 -9.60 10.45 -14.41
CA LEU A 237 -8.55 11.22 -13.77
C LEU A 237 -7.36 10.33 -13.44
N ARG A 238 -7.60 9.23 -12.72
CA ARG A 238 -6.56 8.31 -12.25
C ARG A 238 -7.12 7.00 -11.68
N PHE A 239 -6.27 5.98 -11.62
CA PHE A 239 -6.41 4.81 -10.75
C PHE A 239 -5.69 5.04 -9.41
N GLY A 240 -6.35 4.80 -8.28
CA GLY A 240 -5.72 5.00 -6.97
C GLY A 240 -6.42 4.25 -5.83
N PHE A 241 -5.90 4.35 -4.62
CA PHE A 241 -6.38 3.60 -3.46
C PHE A 241 -7.20 4.46 -2.48
N SER A 242 -6.93 5.77 -2.47
CA SER A 242 -7.44 6.68 -1.47
C SER A 242 -7.65 8.08 -2.03
N ALA A 243 -8.66 8.78 -1.53
CA ALA A 243 -8.85 10.19 -1.77
C ALA A 243 -9.40 10.92 -0.55
N MET A 244 -9.09 12.22 -0.48
CA MET A 244 -9.66 13.14 0.49
C MET A 244 -10.14 14.41 -0.22
N PHE A 245 -11.26 14.95 0.25
CA PHE A 245 -11.83 16.24 -0.13
C PHE A 245 -12.06 17.07 1.14
N GLY A 246 -11.78 18.37 1.08
CA GLY A 246 -11.85 19.27 2.24
C GLY A 246 -10.53 19.35 3.04
N PHE A 247 -10.60 19.26 4.37
CA PHE A 247 -9.48 19.49 5.28
C PHE A 247 -8.22 18.70 4.92
N GLY A 248 -8.34 17.41 4.61
CA GLY A 248 -7.20 16.56 4.24
C GLY A 248 -6.51 17.01 2.95
N ALA A 249 -7.29 17.39 1.93
CA ALA A 249 -6.77 17.89 0.66
C ALA A 249 -6.11 19.27 0.82
N ARG A 250 -6.77 20.20 1.52
CA ARG A 250 -6.25 21.55 1.80
C ARG A 250 -4.95 21.51 2.61
N THR A 251 -4.88 20.62 3.60
CA THR A 251 -3.66 20.42 4.42
C THR A 251 -2.51 19.94 3.54
N LEU A 252 -2.75 18.96 2.66
CA LEU A 252 -1.71 18.49 1.75
C LEU A 252 -1.29 19.57 0.75
N ALA A 253 -2.25 20.28 0.16
CA ALA A 253 -1.99 21.36 -0.78
C ALA A 253 -1.07 22.43 -0.18
N LEU A 254 -1.37 22.85 1.05
CA LEU A 254 -0.57 23.81 1.77
C LEU A 254 0.84 23.28 2.08
N ALA A 255 0.95 22.00 2.47
CA ALA A 255 2.26 21.37 2.68
C ALA A 255 3.09 21.36 1.37
N GLU A 256 2.48 21.03 0.23
CA GLU A 256 3.15 21.00 -1.06
C GLU A 256 3.57 22.38 -1.58
N GLN A 257 2.83 23.44 -1.28
CA GLN A 257 3.27 24.81 -1.57
C GLN A 257 4.51 25.24 -0.76
N HIS A 258 4.78 24.57 0.37
CA HIS A 258 5.87 24.92 1.29
C HIS A 258 7.03 23.91 1.27
N ARG A 259 7.39 23.34 0.10
CA ARG A 259 8.50 22.37 -0.04
C ARG A 259 9.86 22.88 0.44
N TRP A 260 10.03 24.19 0.61
CA TRP A 260 11.25 24.79 1.17
C TRP A 260 11.48 24.40 2.65
N MET A 261 10.42 24.02 3.38
CA MET A 261 10.53 23.52 4.76
C MET A 261 10.89 22.02 4.81
N PRO A 262 11.63 21.57 5.83
CA PRO A 262 11.84 20.14 6.10
C PRO A 262 10.51 19.36 6.23
N SER A 263 10.49 18.10 5.80
CA SER A 263 9.24 17.33 5.66
C SER A 263 8.36 17.23 6.92
N SER A 264 8.93 17.17 8.13
CA SER A 264 8.14 17.10 9.37
C SER A 264 7.53 18.45 9.70
N GLN A 265 8.36 19.49 9.78
CA GLN A 265 7.95 20.87 10.06
C GLN A 265 6.91 21.37 9.07
N ARG A 266 7.07 21.03 7.79
CA ARG A 266 6.13 21.36 6.71
C ARG A 266 4.73 20.78 6.93
N LYS A 267 4.64 19.53 7.38
CA LYS A 267 3.36 18.86 7.67
C LYS A 267 2.69 19.48 8.89
N ASP A 268 3.46 19.74 9.95
CA ASP A 268 2.95 20.36 11.17
C ASP A 268 2.46 21.79 10.90
N PHE A 269 3.23 22.58 10.17
CA PHE A 269 2.85 23.93 9.73
C PHE A 269 1.54 23.91 8.94
N ALA A 270 1.46 23.05 7.91
CA ALA A 270 0.27 22.96 7.08
C ALA A 270 -0.95 22.54 7.90
N PHE A 271 -0.81 21.53 8.76
CA PHE A 271 -1.87 21.07 9.64
C PHE A 271 -2.38 22.18 10.57
N ILE A 272 -1.48 22.88 11.26
CA ILE A 272 -1.84 23.96 12.19
C ILE A 272 -2.54 25.10 11.44
N LYS A 273 -2.01 25.50 10.28
CA LYS A 273 -2.55 26.61 9.50
C LYS A 273 -3.93 26.28 8.92
N THR A 274 -4.12 25.08 8.37
CA THR A 274 -5.43 24.62 7.89
C THR A 274 -6.43 24.45 9.04
N LEU A 275 -5.99 24.07 10.23
CA LEU A 275 -6.84 23.97 11.42
C LEU A 275 -7.23 25.33 11.99
N ALA A 276 -6.33 26.31 11.94
CA ALA A 276 -6.64 27.69 12.29
C ALA A 276 -7.71 28.27 11.33
N ASP A 277 -7.57 28.00 10.03
CA ASP A 277 -8.54 28.34 8.98
C ASP A 277 -9.48 27.17 8.63
N LEU A 278 -10.07 26.56 9.67
CA LEU A 278 -11.01 25.46 9.52
C LEU A 278 -12.30 25.98 8.85
N LYS A 279 -12.59 25.45 7.67
CA LYS A 279 -13.72 25.83 6.82
C LYS A 279 -14.37 24.56 6.26
N PRO A 280 -15.70 24.41 6.33
CA PRO A 280 -16.40 23.35 5.65
C PRO A 280 -16.59 23.68 4.18
N GLU A 281 -16.67 22.64 3.36
CA GLU A 281 -17.03 22.72 1.95
C GLU A 281 -18.48 22.26 1.78
N GLU A 282 -19.27 23.00 0.98
CA GLU A 282 -20.61 22.55 0.62
C GLU A 282 -20.51 21.53 -0.53
N CYS A 283 -21.00 20.32 -0.30
CA CYS A 283 -21.04 19.31 -1.34
C CYS A 283 -22.27 18.40 -1.25
N GLU A 284 -22.54 17.78 -2.38
CA GLU A 284 -23.55 16.74 -2.51
C GLU A 284 -22.83 15.41 -2.76
N LEU A 285 -23.14 14.41 -1.94
CA LEU A 285 -22.59 13.07 -2.03
C LEU A 285 -23.72 12.12 -2.42
N SER A 286 -23.51 11.36 -3.49
CA SER A 286 -24.38 10.24 -3.84
C SER A 286 -23.55 8.96 -3.80
N PHE A 287 -24.01 7.90 -3.16
CA PHE A 287 -23.22 6.67 -3.04
C PHE A 287 -24.07 5.41 -3.10
N LEU A 288 -23.44 4.30 -3.48
CA LEU A 288 -24.04 2.97 -3.51
C LEU A 288 -23.49 2.13 -2.36
N PRO A 289 -24.27 1.92 -1.27
CA PRO A 289 -23.85 1.10 -0.14
C PRO A 289 -23.64 -0.36 -0.53
N LEU A 290 -22.61 -0.98 0.01
CA LEU A 290 -22.46 -2.43 -0.04
C LEU A 290 -23.46 -3.04 0.95
N GLN A 291 -24.48 -3.72 0.44
CA GLN A 291 -25.34 -4.54 1.30
C GLN A 291 -24.57 -5.80 1.70
N ILE A 292 -23.98 -5.77 2.90
CA ILE A 292 -23.41 -6.97 3.51
C ILE A 292 -24.59 -7.90 3.84
N LEU A 293 -24.73 -8.99 3.10
CA LEU A 293 -25.48 -10.15 3.57
C LEU A 293 -24.71 -10.65 4.80
N GLN A 294 -25.22 -10.37 6.00
CA GLN A 294 -24.71 -10.98 7.21
C GLN A 294 -24.90 -12.49 7.06
N GLU A 295 -23.82 -13.23 6.79
CA GLU A 295 -23.75 -14.63 7.18
C GLU A 295 -23.59 -14.65 8.70
N ASP A 296 -24.73 -14.71 9.39
CA ASP A 296 -24.80 -14.91 10.83
C ASP A 296 -24.18 -16.27 11.20
N SER A 297 -22.90 -16.28 11.53
CA SER A 297 -22.35 -17.28 12.45
C SER A 297 -22.45 -16.73 13.87
N HIS A 298 -23.63 -16.82 14.48
CA HIS A 298 -23.84 -17.29 15.85
C HIS A 298 -25.34 -17.29 16.20
N GLU A 299 -25.85 -18.49 16.47
CA GLU A 299 -27.21 -18.82 16.88
C GLU A 299 -27.69 -18.09 18.16
N LYS A 300 -29.01 -17.77 18.13
CA LYS A 300 -29.97 -17.67 19.24
C LYS A 300 -29.85 -16.47 20.20
N ASP A 301 -30.74 -15.48 20.03
CA ASP A 301 -31.97 -15.44 20.83
C ASP A 301 -33.06 -14.45 20.34
N ARG A 302 -34.30 -14.95 20.39
CA ARG A 302 -35.62 -14.28 20.51
C ARG A 302 -36.17 -13.31 19.43
N LYS A 303 -37.12 -13.89 18.67
CA LYS A 303 -38.28 -13.31 17.96
C LYS A 303 -38.92 -12.08 18.62
N LYS A 304 -39.00 -10.95 17.89
CA LYS A 304 -40.27 -10.25 17.55
C LYS A 304 -40.01 -9.06 16.62
N LYS A 305 -40.72 -9.05 15.47
CA LYS A 305 -41.15 -7.90 14.63
C LYS A 305 -40.02 -6.93 14.23
N GLU A 306 -39.66 -6.80 12.96
CA GLU A 306 -40.52 -6.27 11.89
C GLU A 306 -40.06 -6.73 10.52
N ARG A 307 -41.04 -6.86 9.62
CA ARG A 307 -40.87 -7.02 8.19
C ARG A 307 -40.06 -5.84 7.66
N THR A 308 -38.81 -6.06 7.27
CA THR A 308 -38.06 -5.07 6.48
C THR A 308 -37.78 -5.62 5.10
N LYS A 309 -38.25 -4.84 4.13
CA LYS A 309 -38.33 -5.07 2.69
C LYS A 309 -37.08 -5.71 2.11
N LYS A 310 -37.25 -6.68 1.21
CA LYS A 310 -36.25 -7.01 0.17
C LYS A 310 -35.87 -5.70 -0.54
N GLY A 311 -34.77 -5.09 -0.14
CA GLY A 311 -34.27 -3.85 -0.71
C GLY A 311 -33.73 -4.11 -2.11
N ASN A 312 -34.07 -3.22 -3.05
CA ASN A 312 -33.50 -3.23 -4.39
C ASN A 312 -31.97 -3.19 -4.30
N LYS A 313 -31.28 -4.01 -5.12
CA LYS A 313 -29.81 -4.16 -5.12
C LYS A 313 -29.05 -2.89 -5.54
N ASP A 314 -29.72 -1.85 -6.04
CA ASP A 314 -29.09 -0.70 -6.69
C ASP A 314 -29.59 0.67 -6.18
N GLN A 315 -30.03 0.76 -4.92
CA GLN A 315 -30.54 2.04 -4.40
C GLN A 315 -29.40 2.98 -3.98
N TRP A 316 -29.12 3.97 -4.82
CA TRP A 316 -28.26 5.10 -4.47
C TRP A 316 -28.84 5.88 -3.29
N GLN A 317 -27.97 6.19 -2.33
CA GLN A 317 -28.26 7.11 -1.22
C GLN A 317 -27.64 8.46 -1.52
N LYS A 318 -28.24 9.53 -0.97
CA LYS A 318 -27.82 10.90 -1.22
C LYS A 318 -27.80 11.68 0.10
N ILE A 319 -26.69 12.34 0.35
CA ILE A 319 -26.52 13.27 1.47
C ILE A 319 -25.98 14.59 0.95
N GLN A 320 -26.46 15.70 1.51
CA GLN A 320 -26.03 17.04 1.15
C GLN A 320 -25.78 17.82 2.44
N GLY A 321 -24.71 18.61 2.45
CA GLY A 321 -24.39 19.42 3.61
C GLY A 321 -23.05 20.11 3.49
N HIS A 322 -22.64 20.66 4.63
CA HIS A 322 -21.34 21.30 4.82
C HIS A 322 -20.43 20.31 5.52
N PHE A 323 -19.33 19.93 4.87
CA PHE A 323 -18.42 18.91 5.36
C PHE A 323 -17.02 19.47 5.58
N LEU A 324 -16.43 19.19 6.74
CA LEU A 324 -15.03 19.53 7.00
C LEU A 324 -14.09 18.61 6.23
N ASN A 325 -14.45 17.34 6.08
CA ASN A 325 -13.63 16.38 5.38
C ASN A 325 -14.48 15.21 4.85
N VAL A 326 -14.21 14.79 3.62
CA VAL A 326 -14.74 13.56 3.03
C VAL A 326 -13.54 12.70 2.65
N SER A 327 -13.48 11.48 3.19
CA SER A 327 -12.43 10.50 2.90
C SER A 327 -13.01 9.29 2.20
N ILE A 328 -12.39 8.86 1.11
CA ILE A 328 -12.76 7.68 0.34
C ILE A 328 -11.55 6.75 0.30
N MET A 329 -11.64 5.56 0.88
CA MET A 329 -10.48 4.70 1.15
C MET A 329 -10.79 3.25 0.76
N ALA A 330 -10.13 2.73 -0.28
CA ALA A 330 -10.22 1.32 -0.72
C ALA A 330 -9.24 0.40 0.01
N ILE A 331 -8.31 0.98 0.78
CA ILE A 331 -7.39 0.25 1.66
C ILE A 331 -7.47 0.85 3.07
N PRO A 332 -7.05 0.13 4.13
CA PRO A 332 -7.18 0.67 5.49
C PRO A 332 -6.29 1.88 5.80
N CYS A 333 -5.31 2.18 4.94
CA CYS A 333 -4.45 3.35 5.00
C CYS A 333 -3.65 3.49 6.31
N LEU A 334 -2.94 2.42 6.71
CA LEU A 334 -2.11 2.40 7.92
C LEU A 334 -0.89 3.31 7.78
N CYS A 335 -0.53 4.03 8.84
CA CYS A 335 0.74 4.75 8.90
C CYS A 335 1.15 5.04 10.35
N SER A 336 2.36 5.57 10.57
CA SER A 336 2.84 5.90 11.92
C SER A 336 1.95 6.89 12.69
N MET A 337 1.17 7.72 11.99
CA MET A 337 0.25 8.70 12.60
C MET A 337 -1.15 8.12 12.86
N ALA A 338 -1.50 7.02 12.18
CA ALA A 338 -2.76 6.30 12.33
C ALA A 338 -2.45 4.79 12.31
N PRO A 339 -1.99 4.21 13.44
CA PRO A 339 -1.54 2.82 13.49
C PRO A 339 -2.64 1.81 13.11
N ARG A 340 -3.90 2.13 13.43
CA ARG A 340 -5.08 1.34 13.02
C ARG A 340 -5.63 1.74 11.64
N GLY A 341 -4.93 2.63 10.93
CA GLY A 341 -5.37 3.17 9.65
C GLY A 341 -6.41 4.29 9.74
N LEU A 342 -6.54 5.01 8.62
CA LEU A 342 -7.61 6.00 8.44
C LEU A 342 -8.97 5.34 8.21
N ALA A 343 -8.98 4.10 7.70
CA ALA A 343 -10.17 3.31 7.44
C ALA A 343 -10.00 1.85 7.93
N PRO A 344 -9.93 1.61 9.25
CA PRO A 344 -9.62 0.30 9.87
C PRO A 344 -10.54 -0.86 9.42
N ASN A 345 -11.76 -0.55 9.00
CA ASN A 345 -12.77 -1.54 8.63
C ASN A 345 -12.70 -1.91 7.13
N THR A 346 -11.81 -1.27 6.37
CA THR A 346 -11.56 -1.61 4.97
C THR A 346 -10.64 -2.82 4.89
N ARG A 347 -10.77 -3.60 3.81
CA ARG A 347 -9.91 -4.74 3.49
C ARG A 347 -9.26 -4.53 2.14
N LEU A 348 -8.18 -5.25 1.87
CA LEU A 348 -7.44 -5.09 0.62
C LEU A 348 -8.21 -5.60 -0.61
N ASN A 349 -9.11 -6.57 -0.47
CA ASN A 349 -9.64 -7.34 -1.61
C ASN A 349 -11.13 -7.76 -1.50
N ASN A 350 -11.95 -6.99 -0.78
CA ASN A 350 -13.36 -7.34 -0.53
C ASN A 350 -14.37 -6.64 -1.47
N GLY A 351 -13.87 -5.94 -2.49
CA GLY A 351 -14.67 -5.21 -3.47
C GLY A 351 -15.41 -4.01 -2.91
N SER A 352 -14.86 -3.37 -1.87
CA SER A 352 -15.52 -2.26 -1.17
C SER A 352 -14.54 -1.14 -0.81
N MET A 353 -15.08 0.05 -0.58
CA MET A 353 -14.32 1.18 -0.04
C MET A 353 -15.10 1.82 1.11
N ALA A 354 -14.37 2.45 2.03
CA ALA A 354 -14.96 3.25 3.10
C ALA A 354 -15.18 4.68 2.62
N LEU A 355 -16.39 5.19 2.80
CA LEU A 355 -16.74 6.60 2.72
C LEU A 355 -16.90 7.14 4.15
N ILE A 356 -16.00 8.02 4.57
CA ILE A 356 -15.99 8.63 5.89
C ILE A 356 -16.29 10.12 5.71
N VAL A 357 -17.36 10.59 6.33
CA VAL A 357 -17.88 11.94 6.17
C VAL A 357 -17.84 12.64 7.52
N VAL A 358 -17.14 13.77 7.57
CA VAL A 358 -17.05 14.62 8.77
C VAL A 358 -17.85 15.88 8.51
N GLN A 359 -19.02 15.98 9.13
CA GLN A 359 -19.90 17.14 9.05
C GLN A 359 -19.27 18.37 9.72
N ASN A 360 -19.83 19.55 9.42
CA ASN A 360 -19.46 20.79 10.06
C ASN A 360 -19.62 20.70 11.59
N THR A 361 -18.56 21.07 12.31
CA THR A 361 -18.52 21.06 13.78
C THR A 361 -17.55 22.12 14.28
N SER A 362 -17.51 22.33 15.59
CA SER A 362 -16.58 23.28 16.20
C SER A 362 -15.12 22.80 16.06
N ARG A 363 -14.18 23.74 16.00
CA ARG A 363 -12.74 23.44 15.92
C ARG A 363 -12.28 22.54 17.07
N THR A 364 -12.81 22.73 18.28
CA THR A 364 -12.46 21.93 19.45
C THR A 364 -12.89 20.47 19.31
N GLU A 365 -14.10 20.22 18.83
CA GLU A 365 -14.60 18.86 18.56
C GLU A 365 -13.83 18.20 17.40
N PHE A 366 -13.54 18.96 16.34
CA PHE A 366 -12.73 18.46 15.24
C PHE A 366 -11.31 18.05 15.67
N ILE A 367 -10.66 18.82 16.57
CA ILE A 367 -9.36 18.44 17.15
C ILE A 367 -9.47 17.15 17.96
N LYS A 368 -10.54 16.97 18.75
CA LYS A 368 -10.77 15.72 19.50
C LYS A 368 -10.91 14.53 18.56
N HIS A 369 -11.60 14.70 17.44
CA HIS A 369 -11.70 13.71 16.38
C HIS A 369 -10.33 13.36 15.80
N LEU A 370 -9.53 14.36 15.38
CA LEU A 370 -8.21 14.13 14.78
C LEU A 370 -7.25 13.40 15.73
N LYS A 371 -7.26 13.75 17.02
CA LYS A 371 -6.47 13.07 18.06
C LYS A 371 -6.88 11.60 18.29
N ARG A 372 -8.05 11.19 17.80
CA ARG A 372 -8.52 9.80 17.96
C ARG A 372 -7.80 8.83 17.04
N TYR A 373 -7.28 9.29 15.89
CA TYR A 373 -6.52 8.45 14.96
C TYR A 373 -5.19 7.91 15.53
N THR A 374 -4.57 8.64 16.48
CA THR A 374 -3.33 8.21 17.14
C THR A 374 -3.56 7.21 18.27
N GLY A 375 -4.83 6.91 18.61
CA GLY A 375 -5.20 6.09 19.77
C GLY A 375 -5.88 4.76 19.42
N VAL A 376 -6.14 3.98 20.47
CA VAL A 376 -6.82 2.67 20.38
C VAL A 376 -8.35 2.77 20.36
N LYS A 377 -8.91 3.93 20.72
CA LYS A 377 -10.37 4.12 20.82
C LYS A 377 -10.96 4.43 19.44
N ASN A 378 -12.17 3.94 19.15
CA ASN A 378 -12.87 4.15 17.87
C ASN A 378 -12.86 5.62 17.41
N GLN A 379 -12.24 5.87 16.24
CA GLN A 379 -12.11 7.18 15.59
C GLN A 379 -13.41 7.78 15.07
N PHE A 380 -14.43 6.94 14.87
CA PHE A 380 -15.70 7.31 14.28
C PHE A 380 -16.81 7.56 15.31
N ASN A 381 -16.56 7.35 16.60
CA ASN A 381 -17.56 7.54 17.65
C ASN A 381 -17.71 9.03 18.02
N PHE A 382 -18.25 9.81 17.09
CA PHE A 382 -18.61 11.22 17.21
C PHE A 382 -19.92 11.48 16.43
N PRO A 383 -20.83 12.33 16.93
CA PRO A 383 -22.15 12.54 16.30
C PRO A 383 -22.09 13.24 14.94
N PHE A 384 -20.95 13.87 14.60
CA PHE A 384 -20.70 14.56 13.34
C PHE A 384 -19.85 13.73 12.36
N VAL A 385 -19.60 12.44 12.67
CA VAL A 385 -18.84 11.53 11.82
C VAL A 385 -19.72 10.37 11.40
N GLU A 386 -19.85 10.20 10.09
CA GLU A 386 -20.59 9.09 9.49
C GLU A 386 -19.66 8.23 8.63
N THR A 387 -19.88 6.92 8.64
CA THR A 387 -19.07 5.97 7.88
C THR A 387 -19.93 4.99 7.12
N TYR A 388 -19.64 4.82 5.84
CA TYR A 388 -20.37 3.94 4.94
C TYR A 388 -19.40 3.00 4.24
N THR A 389 -19.76 1.72 4.13
CA THR A 389 -19.09 0.77 3.23
C THR A 389 -19.83 0.81 1.89
N VAL A 390 -19.13 1.19 0.83
CA VAL A 390 -19.73 1.55 -0.46
C VAL A 390 -18.93 0.95 -1.63
N GLN A 391 -19.59 0.80 -2.77
CA GLN A 391 -18.96 0.36 -4.03
C GLN A 391 -18.70 1.53 -4.99
N GLU A 392 -19.58 2.54 -4.94
CA GLU A 392 -19.48 3.75 -5.77
C GLU A 392 -19.83 4.98 -4.96
N VAL A 393 -19.15 6.09 -5.25
CA VAL A 393 -19.41 7.41 -4.67
C VAL A 393 -19.26 8.45 -5.76
N LYS A 394 -20.21 9.38 -5.82
CA LYS A 394 -20.13 10.62 -6.59
C LYS A 394 -20.09 11.77 -5.60
N VAL A 395 -19.12 12.65 -5.79
CA VAL A 395 -18.95 13.85 -4.98
C VAL A 395 -19.04 15.04 -5.89
N GLN A 396 -20.04 15.89 -5.65
CA GLN A 396 -20.30 17.10 -6.41
C GLN A 396 -20.11 18.32 -5.51
N PRO A 397 -18.98 19.03 -5.62
CA PRO A 397 -18.80 20.33 -4.95
C PRO A 397 -19.83 21.34 -5.43
N ARG A 398 -20.39 22.14 -4.53
CA ARG A 398 -21.28 23.27 -4.87
C ARG A 398 -20.45 24.56 -4.87
N LEU A 399 -20.21 25.14 -6.04
CA LEU A 399 -19.59 26.46 -6.15
C LEU A 399 -20.61 27.52 -5.71
N GLN A 400 -20.25 28.37 -4.75
CA GLN A 400 -21.09 29.49 -4.32
C GLN A 400 -21.29 30.49 -5.48
N SER A 401 -22.50 30.54 -6.03
CA SER A 401 -22.94 31.58 -6.95
C SER A 401 -23.57 32.74 -6.15
N GLY A 402 -22.74 33.70 -5.72
CA GLY A 402 -23.17 34.92 -5.02
C GLY A 402 -22.34 36.16 -5.42
N PRO A 403 -22.83 37.40 -5.18
CA PRO A 403 -22.15 38.63 -5.60
C PRO A 403 -20.77 38.86 -4.95
N ASP A 404 -20.48 38.21 -3.81
CA ASP A 404 -19.15 38.14 -3.19
C ASP A 404 -18.13 37.33 -4.01
N ALA A 405 -18.56 36.69 -5.11
CA ALA A 405 -17.66 36.03 -6.03
C ALA A 405 -16.65 37.00 -6.66
N LYS A 406 -16.96 38.29 -6.85
CA LYS A 406 -16.01 39.22 -7.48
C LYS A 406 -14.89 39.70 -6.56
N GLU A 407 -15.12 39.79 -5.25
CA GLU A 407 -14.06 40.14 -4.28
C GLU A 407 -13.30 38.89 -3.80
N ASN A 408 -13.97 37.75 -3.66
CA ASN A 408 -13.29 36.49 -3.35
C ASN A 408 -12.50 35.94 -4.55
N VAL A 409 -12.84 36.25 -5.80
CA VAL A 409 -12.01 35.88 -6.97
C VAL A 409 -10.61 36.53 -6.94
N CYS A 410 -10.42 37.66 -6.25
CA CYS A 410 -9.11 38.29 -6.12
C CYS A 410 -8.22 37.70 -5.01
N LEU A 411 -8.79 36.99 -4.03
CA LEU A 411 -8.04 36.23 -3.01
C LEU A 411 -8.01 34.71 -3.28
N ASN A 412 -8.83 34.22 -4.21
CA ASN A 412 -8.96 32.80 -4.57
C ASN A 412 -8.07 32.37 -5.76
N ALA A 413 -7.02 33.12 -6.09
CA ALA A 413 -6.14 32.88 -7.23
C ALA A 413 -4.95 31.93 -6.94
N GLU A 414 -4.75 31.46 -5.70
CA GLU A 414 -3.65 30.54 -5.35
C GLU A 414 -4.13 29.08 -5.21
N GLY A 415 -4.21 28.38 -6.34
CA GLY A 415 -4.14 26.91 -6.38
C GLY A 415 -5.16 26.14 -5.54
N ASN A 416 -6.46 26.26 -5.86
CA ASN A 416 -7.50 25.45 -5.22
C ASN A 416 -7.39 23.98 -5.69
N TYR A 417 -6.83 23.11 -4.85
CA TYR A 417 -6.80 21.66 -5.04
C TYR A 417 -7.83 21.03 -4.07
N PRO A 418 -9.12 20.99 -4.45
CA PRO A 418 -10.17 20.45 -3.58
C PRO A 418 -9.95 18.98 -3.24
N TRP A 419 -9.18 18.27 -4.07
CA TRP A 419 -8.94 16.85 -3.98
C TRP A 419 -7.48 16.51 -3.80
N ASN A 420 -7.25 15.49 -2.99
CA ASN A 420 -6.02 14.73 -2.93
C ASN A 420 -6.37 13.28 -3.27
N ILE A 421 -5.69 12.67 -4.24
CA ILE A 421 -5.79 11.24 -4.57
C ILE A 421 -4.40 10.62 -4.37
N ASP A 422 -4.25 9.72 -3.40
CA ASP A 422 -2.99 9.04 -3.03
C ASP A 422 -1.76 9.95 -2.80
N GLY A 423 -1.98 11.21 -2.45
CA GLY A 423 -0.94 12.21 -2.25
C GLY A 423 -0.79 13.21 -3.40
N ASP A 424 -1.49 13.01 -4.51
CA ASP A 424 -1.46 13.90 -5.65
C ASP A 424 -2.65 14.86 -5.65
N LEU A 425 -2.35 16.14 -5.87
CA LEU A 425 -3.30 17.23 -5.78
C LEU A 425 -4.03 17.42 -7.11
N MET A 426 -5.36 17.42 -7.06
CA MET A 426 -6.20 17.55 -8.25
C MET A 426 -6.95 18.88 -8.24
N LYS A 427 -6.85 19.63 -9.34
CA LYS A 427 -7.52 20.92 -9.54
C LYS A 427 -8.99 20.80 -9.98
N GLU A 428 -9.50 19.58 -10.10
CA GLU A 428 -10.82 19.33 -10.66
C GLU A 428 -11.91 19.85 -9.71
N ALA A 429 -12.67 20.84 -10.17
CA ALA A 429 -13.75 21.46 -9.40
C ALA A 429 -15.13 20.86 -9.74
N SER A 430 -15.20 19.94 -10.70
CA SER A 430 -16.43 19.27 -11.13
C SER A 430 -16.80 18.07 -10.25
N GLU A 431 -17.92 17.42 -10.58
CA GLU A 431 -18.27 16.11 -10.03
C GLU A 431 -17.12 15.11 -10.26
N VAL A 432 -16.76 14.38 -9.19
CA VAL A 432 -15.84 13.24 -9.24
C VAL A 432 -16.62 11.98 -8.87
N HIS A 433 -16.62 11.01 -9.78
CA HIS A 433 -17.13 9.66 -9.59
C HIS A 433 -15.99 8.72 -9.26
N VAL A 434 -16.11 8.07 -8.11
CA VAL A 434 -15.20 7.06 -7.58
C VAL A 434 -15.91 5.71 -7.61
N ARG A 435 -15.27 4.72 -8.21
CA ARG A 435 -15.76 3.33 -8.26
C ARG A 435 -14.62 2.40 -7.86
N VAL A 436 -14.87 1.49 -6.91
CA VAL A 436 -13.92 0.44 -6.53
C VAL A 436 -14.00 -0.71 -7.53
N HIS A 437 -12.84 -1.26 -7.89
CA HIS A 437 -12.70 -2.42 -8.76
C HIS A 437 -11.99 -3.54 -7.99
N PRO A 438 -12.66 -4.69 -7.78
CA PRO A 438 -12.08 -5.78 -7.02
C PRO A 438 -10.80 -6.30 -7.66
N GLN A 439 -9.75 -6.47 -6.85
CA GLN A 439 -8.52 -7.19 -7.19
C GLN A 439 -7.93 -6.72 -8.54
N LEU A 440 -7.79 -5.41 -8.74
CA LEU A 440 -7.33 -4.86 -10.02
C LEU A 440 -5.79 -4.89 -10.15
N ILE A 441 -5.07 -5.03 -9.03
CA ILE A 441 -3.61 -5.13 -9.00
C ILE A 441 -3.17 -6.14 -7.94
N ASP A 442 -2.04 -6.80 -8.19
CA ASP A 442 -1.34 -7.59 -7.18
C ASP A 442 -0.21 -6.78 -6.57
N LEU A 443 -0.09 -6.79 -5.24
CA LEU A 443 1.02 -6.17 -4.52
C LEU A 443 1.83 -7.24 -3.80
N TYR A 444 3.16 -7.10 -3.78
CA TYR A 444 4.00 -7.98 -2.95
C TYR A 444 3.84 -7.60 -1.48
N GLY A 445 3.44 -8.56 -0.66
CA GLY A 445 3.17 -8.39 0.77
C GLY A 445 2.27 -9.49 1.32
N VAL A 446 1.82 -9.30 2.55
CA VAL A 446 0.89 -10.20 3.22
C VAL A 446 -0.27 -9.39 3.79
N ASN A 447 -1.43 -10.00 3.94
CA ASN A 447 -2.52 -9.36 4.65
C ASN A 447 -2.20 -9.30 6.14
N THR A 448 -2.09 -8.10 6.72
CA THR A 448 -1.83 -7.94 8.15
C THR A 448 -2.98 -8.41 9.03
N ASP A 449 -4.21 -8.45 8.51
CA ASP A 449 -5.37 -8.99 9.25
C ASP A 449 -5.26 -10.52 9.44
N ASP A 450 -4.57 -11.22 8.53
CA ASP A 450 -4.34 -12.67 8.66
C ASP A 450 -3.28 -13.00 9.73
N LEU A 451 -2.39 -12.04 10.03
CA LEU A 451 -1.38 -12.17 11.08
C LEU A 451 -1.98 -12.06 12.48
N GLU A 452 -2.97 -11.17 12.70
CA GLU A 452 -3.70 -11.08 13.97
C GLU A 452 -4.53 -12.36 14.25
N CYS A 453 -5.04 -13.02 13.21
CA CYS A 453 -5.80 -14.27 13.37
C CYS A 453 -4.91 -15.45 13.86
N SER A 454 -3.61 -15.39 13.62
CA SER A 454 -2.66 -16.44 14.03
C SER A 454 -2.17 -16.32 15.49
N GLN A 455 -2.50 -15.23 16.21
CA GLN A 455 -2.04 -14.99 17.59
C GLN A 455 -3.13 -14.98 18.66
N VAL A 456 -4.38 -15.33 18.34
CA VAL A 456 -5.38 -15.58 19.40
C VAL A 456 -5.33 -17.04 19.83
N THR A 457 -4.20 -17.47 20.41
CA THR A 457 -4.26 -18.53 21.42
C THR A 457 -4.88 -17.90 22.66
N CYS A 458 -6.17 -18.19 22.83
CA CYS A 458 -6.95 -17.86 24.02
C CYS A 458 -6.24 -18.45 25.25
N ASN A 459 -5.44 -17.65 25.95
CA ASN A 459 -5.01 -17.97 27.30
C ASN A 459 -6.14 -17.58 28.26
N CYS A 460 -7.13 -18.46 28.34
CA CYS A 460 -7.97 -18.53 29.53
C CYS A 460 -7.14 -19.14 30.67
N ILE A 461 -6.84 -18.32 31.69
CA ILE A 461 -6.87 -18.76 33.09
C ILE A 461 -7.84 -17.84 33.81
#